data_AF-A0A533QEP8-F1
#
_entry.id   AF-A0A533QEP8-F1
#
_cell.length_a   1.000
_cell.length_b   1.000
_cell.length_c   1.000
_cell.angle_alpha   90.00
_cell.angle_beta   90.00
_cell.angle_gamma   90.00
#
_symmetry.space_group_name_H-M   'P 1'
#
loop_
_entity.id
_entity.type
_entity.pdbx_description
1 polymer ?
#
loop_
_entity_poly.entity_id
_entity_poly.type
_entity_poly.pdbx_seq_one_letter_code
_entity_poly.pdbx_strand_id
1 'polypeptide(L)'
;MVRKGFLAALIIVIGTCGMAICAFAEESPAKSDKEKSELARIMGEIDKSYKAVEQISGYYKYTNNDWNLIAEASVNIVQQTKIIISKFSRPDDKKYQDLNKTMLAEAEKMLEVVKNKDEQGSLEDSQWQVRRLRQTCALCHKHLGIHIYPQLYPGKKNELQPGQEEIPAPKEPSVPKDW
;
A
#
# COMPACT_ATOMS: atom_id res chain seq x y z
N MET A 1 26.41 -80.62 11.32
CA MET A 1 25.20 -79.82 11.08
C MET A 1 25.57 -78.34 11.13
N VAL A 2 25.96 -77.72 10.00
CA VAL A 2 26.02 -76.26 9.84
C VAL A 2 25.71 -75.96 8.37
N ARG A 3 24.71 -75.11 8.16
CA ARG A 3 24.07 -74.82 6.87
C ARG A 3 24.89 -73.88 5.99
N LYS A 4 24.67 -74.08 4.69
CA LYS A 4 25.21 -73.40 3.51
C LYS A 4 24.78 -71.94 3.41
N GLY A 5 25.60 -71.17 2.69
CA GLY A 5 25.09 -70.32 1.61
C GLY A 5 25.31 -68.82 1.77
N PHE A 6 26.43 -68.31 1.25
CA PHE A 6 26.53 -66.95 0.74
C PHE A 6 26.97 -67.04 -0.72
N LEU A 7 26.08 -66.69 -1.63
CA LEU A 7 26.39 -66.44 -3.03
C LEU A 7 25.78 -65.10 -3.42
N ALA A 8 26.64 -64.28 -4.01
CA ALA A 8 26.42 -62.93 -4.46
C ALA A 8 25.38 -62.85 -5.58
N ALA A 9 24.62 -61.75 -5.62
CA ALA A 9 24.06 -61.22 -6.85
C ALA A 9 23.90 -59.70 -6.72
N LEU A 10 24.79 -59.02 -7.44
CA LEU A 10 24.84 -57.60 -7.74
C LEU A 10 23.54 -57.15 -8.42
N ILE A 11 22.73 -56.30 -7.79
CA ILE A 11 21.63 -55.58 -8.45
C ILE A 11 22.12 -54.15 -8.71
N ILE A 12 22.40 -53.87 -9.98
CA ILE A 12 22.62 -52.54 -10.51
C ILE A 12 21.26 -51.82 -10.51
N VAL A 13 21.02 -50.97 -9.50
CA VAL A 13 19.91 -50.02 -9.52
C VAL A 13 20.42 -48.75 -10.18
N ILE A 14 19.95 -48.53 -11.41
CA ILE A 14 19.99 -47.25 -12.13
C ILE A 14 19.14 -46.26 -11.31
N GLY A 15 19.81 -45.61 -10.35
CA GLY A 15 19.25 -44.53 -9.55
C GLY A 15 19.26 -43.25 -10.35
N THR A 16 18.12 -42.95 -10.95
CA THR A 16 17.79 -41.67 -11.57
C THR A 16 18.25 -40.51 -10.69
N CYS A 17 19.13 -39.69 -11.25
CA CYS A 17 19.50 -38.38 -10.73
C CYS A 17 18.21 -37.56 -10.64
N GLY A 18 17.62 -37.52 -9.45
CA GLY A 18 16.44 -36.72 -9.14
C GLY A 18 16.80 -35.26 -9.37
N MET A 19 16.39 -34.73 -10.52
CA MET A 19 16.23 -33.30 -10.70
C MET A 19 15.23 -32.86 -9.64
N ALA A 20 15.74 -32.22 -8.59
CA ALA A 20 14.94 -31.41 -7.70
C ALA A 20 14.38 -30.28 -8.56
N ILE A 21 13.20 -30.54 -9.13
CA ILE A 21 12.38 -29.52 -9.77
C ILE A 21 12.03 -28.57 -8.64
N CYS A 22 12.69 -27.41 -8.60
CA CYS A 22 12.21 -26.26 -7.86
C CYS A 22 10.78 -26.01 -8.33
N ALA A 23 9.81 -26.47 -7.54
CA ALA A 23 8.42 -26.11 -7.69
C ALA A 23 8.30 -24.61 -7.38
N PHE A 24 8.68 -23.78 -8.35
CA PHE A 24 8.09 -22.46 -8.48
C PHE A 24 6.61 -22.74 -8.75
N ALA A 25 5.80 -22.64 -7.71
CA ALA A 25 4.36 -22.60 -7.84
C ALA A 25 4.06 -21.43 -8.78
N GLU A 26 3.84 -21.75 -10.05
CA GLU A 26 3.41 -20.80 -11.06
C GLU A 26 2.03 -20.33 -10.64
N GLU A 27 1.99 -19.19 -9.97
CA GLU A 27 0.76 -18.57 -9.50
C GLU A 27 -0.10 -18.27 -10.72
N SER A 28 -1.27 -18.93 -10.83
CA SER A 28 -2.05 -18.83 -12.06
C SER A 28 -2.45 -17.36 -12.32
N PRO A 29 -2.43 -16.89 -13.57
CA PRO A 29 -2.72 -15.49 -13.91
C PRO A 29 -4.04 -15.01 -13.29
N ALA A 30 -5.05 -15.87 -13.27
CA ALA A 30 -6.37 -15.60 -12.69
C ALA A 30 -6.37 -15.35 -11.17
N LYS A 31 -5.46 -15.98 -10.39
CA LYS A 31 -5.30 -15.68 -8.97
C LYS A 31 -4.62 -14.32 -8.77
N SER A 32 -3.58 -14.04 -9.56
CA SER A 32 -2.85 -12.78 -9.49
C SER A 32 -3.71 -11.56 -9.85
N ASP A 33 -4.61 -11.70 -10.83
CA ASP A 33 -5.48 -10.60 -11.27
C ASP A 33 -6.59 -10.30 -10.26
N LYS A 34 -7.12 -11.34 -9.61
CA LYS A 34 -8.10 -11.19 -8.53
C LYS A 34 -7.49 -10.49 -7.31
N GLU A 35 -6.27 -10.87 -6.92
CA GLU A 35 -5.54 -10.23 -5.82
C GLU A 35 -5.28 -8.75 -6.12
N LYS A 36 -4.78 -8.42 -7.32
CA LYS A 36 -4.59 -7.03 -7.76
C LYS A 36 -5.88 -6.23 -7.73
N SER A 37 -6.99 -6.81 -8.19
CA SER A 37 -8.30 -6.16 -8.17
C SER A 37 -8.81 -5.91 -6.75
N GLU A 38 -8.60 -6.84 -5.81
CA GLU A 38 -8.99 -6.65 -4.41
C GLU A 38 -8.12 -5.58 -3.73
N LEU A 39 -6.80 -5.61 -3.93
CA LEU A 39 -5.89 -4.60 -3.40
C LEU A 39 -6.22 -3.20 -3.95
N ALA A 40 -6.46 -3.07 -5.25
CA ALA A 40 -6.84 -1.81 -5.87
C ALA A 40 -8.14 -1.23 -5.26
N ARG A 41 -9.14 -2.09 -5.02
CA ARG A 41 -10.38 -1.68 -4.34
C ARG A 41 -10.11 -1.16 -2.93
N ILE A 42 -9.30 -1.86 -2.14
CA ILE A 42 -8.95 -1.45 -0.78
C ILE A 42 -8.19 -0.12 -0.78
N MET A 43 -7.23 0.06 -1.70
CA MET A 43 -6.50 1.32 -1.86
C MET A 43 -7.43 2.46 -2.29
N GLY A 44 -8.46 2.19 -3.09
CA GLY A 44 -9.50 3.17 -3.45
C GLY A 44 -10.33 3.63 -2.25
N GLU A 45 -10.69 2.73 -1.33
CA GLU A 45 -11.40 3.10 -0.10
C GLU A 45 -10.53 3.95 0.84
N ILE A 46 -9.24 3.61 0.95
CA ILE A 46 -8.26 4.41 1.69
C ILE A 46 -8.13 5.82 1.08
N ASP A 47 -7.97 5.91 -0.25
CA ASP A 47 -7.84 7.18 -0.96
C ASP A 47 -9.06 8.07 -0.76
N LYS A 48 -10.28 7.50 -0.82
CA LYS A 48 -11.52 8.21 -0.54
C LYS A 48 -11.54 8.79 0.89
N SER A 49 -11.21 7.99 1.90
CA SER A 49 -11.15 8.46 3.29
C SER A 49 -10.06 9.52 3.49
N TYR A 50 -8.88 9.33 2.90
CA TYR A 50 -7.79 10.29 2.96
C TYR A 50 -8.18 11.63 2.33
N LYS A 51 -8.76 11.62 1.13
CA LYS A 51 -9.20 12.85 0.45
C LYS A 51 -10.27 13.61 1.23
N ALA A 52 -11.17 12.89 1.90
CA ALA A 52 -12.19 13.53 2.75
C ALA A 52 -11.55 14.33 3.89
N VAL A 53 -10.54 13.78 4.58
CA VAL A 53 -9.83 14.51 5.65
C VAL A 53 -8.87 15.56 5.12
N GLU A 54 -8.25 15.32 3.95
CA GLU A 54 -7.37 16.30 3.29
C GLU A 54 -8.12 17.59 2.97
N GLN A 55 -9.35 17.50 2.46
CA GLN A 55 -10.19 18.65 2.10
C GLN A 55 -10.42 19.62 3.27
N ILE A 56 -10.59 19.11 4.48
CA ILE A 56 -10.84 19.93 5.67
C ILE A 56 -9.56 20.27 6.44
N SER A 57 -8.43 19.64 6.14
CA SER A 57 -7.17 19.78 6.89
C SER A 57 -6.58 21.20 6.93
N GLY A 58 -7.07 22.12 6.10
CA GLY A 58 -6.67 23.53 6.10
C GLY A 58 -7.56 24.45 6.93
N TYR A 59 -8.62 23.94 7.56
CA TYR A 59 -9.56 24.79 8.30
C TYR A 59 -8.96 25.30 9.61
N TYR A 60 -9.32 26.54 9.98
CA TYR A 60 -8.92 27.16 11.25
C TYR A 60 -9.76 26.71 12.45
N LYS A 61 -10.86 25.98 12.21
CA LYS A 61 -11.70 25.37 13.24
C LYS A 61 -12.44 24.17 12.66
N TYR A 62 -12.72 23.17 13.49
CA TYR A 62 -13.55 22.03 13.15
C TYR A 62 -14.90 22.10 13.85
N THR A 63 -15.96 21.83 13.09
CA THR A 63 -17.29 21.55 13.62
C THR A 63 -17.36 20.12 14.14
N ASN A 64 -18.44 19.79 14.86
CA ASN A 64 -18.68 18.39 15.26
C ASN A 64 -18.77 17.44 14.05
N ASN A 65 -19.29 17.92 12.90
CA ASN A 65 -19.37 17.11 11.69
C ASN A 65 -17.98 16.84 11.10
N ASP A 66 -17.07 17.82 11.15
CA ASP A 66 -15.69 17.65 10.70
C ASP A 66 -14.96 16.62 11.57
N TRP A 67 -15.13 16.72 12.90
CA TRP A 67 -14.58 15.73 13.82
C TRP A 67 -15.12 14.31 13.59
N ASN A 68 -16.43 14.18 13.33
CA ASN A 68 -17.03 12.89 12.99
C ASN A 68 -16.47 12.33 11.68
N LEU A 69 -16.29 13.17 10.66
CA LEU A 69 -15.67 12.79 9.38
C LEU A 69 -14.24 12.27 9.60
N ILE A 70 -13.44 12.97 10.42
CA ILE A 70 -12.08 12.51 10.77
C ILE A 70 -12.14 11.16 11.49
N ALA A 71 -13.08 10.96 12.41
CA ALA A 71 -13.26 9.70 13.12
C ALA A 71 -13.55 8.54 12.15
N GLU A 72 -14.55 8.70 11.29
CA GLU A 72 -14.99 7.70 10.31
C GLU A 72 -13.88 7.36 9.31
N ALA A 73 -13.21 8.39 8.79
CA ALA A 73 -12.08 8.20 7.88
C ALA A 73 -10.91 7.47 8.56
N SER A 74 -10.59 7.82 9.81
CA SER A 74 -9.53 7.15 10.57
C SER A 74 -9.85 5.68 10.81
N VAL A 75 -11.07 5.37 11.24
CA VAL A 75 -11.52 3.98 11.44
C VAL A 75 -11.40 3.18 10.15
N ASN A 76 -11.87 3.72 9.02
CA ASN A 76 -11.78 3.03 7.74
C ASN A 76 -10.32 2.78 7.34
N ILE A 77 -9.45 3.80 7.39
CA ILE A 77 -8.03 3.65 7.03
C ILE A 77 -7.35 2.60 7.92
N VAL A 78 -7.60 2.60 9.23
CA VAL A 78 -7.08 1.58 10.16
C VAL A 78 -7.53 0.17 9.76
N GLN A 79 -8.83 -0.01 9.50
CA GLN A 79 -9.38 -1.31 9.12
C GLN A 79 -8.81 -1.81 7.80
N GLN A 80 -8.79 -0.97 6.76
CA GLN A 80 -8.24 -1.33 5.46
C GLN A 80 -6.73 -1.63 5.54
N THR A 81 -5.96 -0.84 6.31
CA THR A 81 -4.52 -1.07 6.46
C THR A 81 -4.22 -2.39 7.17
N LYS A 82 -5.04 -2.79 8.16
CA LYS A 82 -4.94 -4.12 8.80
C LYS A 82 -5.17 -5.26 7.79
N ILE A 83 -6.10 -5.07 6.84
CA ILE A 83 -6.33 -6.03 5.75
C ILE A 83 -5.10 -6.09 4.82
N ILE A 84 -4.53 -4.93 4.45
CA ILE A 84 -3.31 -4.87 3.62
C ILE A 84 -2.16 -5.65 4.26
N ILE A 85 -1.87 -5.38 5.54
CA ILE A 85 -0.77 -6.02 6.27
C ILE A 85 -0.95 -7.54 6.34
N SER A 86 -2.17 -8.02 6.55
CA SER A 86 -2.46 -9.44 6.74
C SER A 86 -2.56 -10.24 5.44
N LYS A 87 -3.20 -9.68 4.41
CA LYS A 87 -3.49 -10.40 3.16
C LYS A 87 -2.48 -10.15 2.04
N PHE A 88 -1.90 -8.96 1.99
CA PHE A 88 -1.04 -8.51 0.88
C PHE A 88 0.39 -8.30 1.38
N SER A 89 0.85 -9.18 2.27
CA SER A 89 2.19 -9.13 2.83
C SER A 89 3.24 -9.51 1.78
N ARG A 90 4.30 -8.70 1.68
CA ARG A 90 5.52 -9.02 0.93
C ARG A 90 6.65 -9.30 1.93
N PRO A 91 6.90 -10.55 2.34
CA PRO A 91 7.83 -10.87 3.43
C PRO A 91 9.30 -10.59 3.07
N ASP A 92 9.62 -10.61 1.78
CA ASP A 92 10.91 -10.27 1.18
C ASP A 92 11.15 -8.76 1.06
N ASP A 93 10.10 -7.94 1.14
CA ASP A 93 10.17 -6.48 1.07
C ASP A 93 9.96 -5.83 2.45
N LYS A 94 11.04 -5.78 3.24
CA LYS A 94 11.03 -5.17 4.58
C LYS A 94 10.51 -3.73 4.55
N LYS A 95 10.88 -2.94 3.54
CA LYS A 95 10.52 -1.53 3.46
C LYS A 95 9.02 -1.35 3.22
N TYR A 96 8.42 -2.16 2.35
CA TYR A 96 6.96 -2.20 2.18
C TYR A 96 6.26 -2.54 3.51
N GLN A 97 6.76 -3.53 4.26
CA GLN A 97 6.19 -3.91 5.56
C GLN A 97 6.26 -2.78 6.59
N ASP A 98 7.42 -2.13 6.70
CA ASP A 98 7.61 -1.02 7.64
C ASP A 98 6.73 0.19 7.28
N LEU A 99 6.56 0.49 5.99
CA LEU A 99 5.69 1.56 5.53
C LEU A 99 4.21 1.26 5.80
N ASN A 100 3.74 0.03 5.61
CA ASN A 100 2.38 -0.35 5.99
C ASN A 100 2.14 -0.25 7.50
N LYS A 101 3.11 -0.66 8.33
CA LYS A 101 3.03 -0.50 9.79
C LYS A 101 3.02 0.97 10.20
N THR A 102 3.80 1.81 9.51
CA THR A 102 3.82 3.25 9.74
C THR A 102 2.46 3.85 9.39
N MET A 103 1.88 3.47 8.26
CA MET A 103 0.55 3.93 7.84
C MET A 103 -0.52 3.57 8.87
N LEU A 104 -0.48 2.35 9.38
CA LEU A 104 -1.38 1.90 10.43
C LEU A 104 -1.21 2.76 11.70
N ALA A 105 0.03 2.94 12.16
CA ALA A 105 0.31 3.71 13.37
C ALA A 105 -0.13 5.18 13.26
N GLU A 106 0.11 5.84 12.12
CA GLU A 106 -0.31 7.23 11.93
C GLU A 106 -1.86 7.33 11.78
N ALA A 107 -2.52 6.32 11.20
CA ALA A 107 -3.98 6.28 11.15
C ALA A 107 -4.62 6.06 12.53
N GLU A 108 -4.02 5.20 13.37
CA GLU A 108 -4.45 4.99 14.76
C GLU A 108 -4.25 6.26 15.60
N LYS A 109 -3.15 7.00 15.39
CA LYS A 109 -2.95 8.32 16.01
C LYS A 109 -3.98 9.34 15.55
N MET A 110 -4.35 9.36 14.27
CA MET A 110 -5.41 10.26 13.78
C MET A 110 -6.74 9.98 14.47
N LEU A 111 -7.07 8.69 14.70
CA LEU A 111 -8.25 8.31 15.47
C LEU A 111 -8.15 8.73 16.94
N GLU A 112 -6.97 8.64 17.54
CA GLU A 112 -6.74 9.05 18.93
C GLU A 112 -6.95 10.55 19.12
N VAL A 113 -6.47 11.38 18.20
CA VAL A 113 -6.68 12.84 18.26
C VAL A 113 -8.17 13.21 18.34
N VAL A 114 -9.05 12.45 17.67
CA VAL A 114 -10.50 12.69 17.74
C VAL A 114 -11.05 12.46 19.15
N LYS A 115 -10.49 11.52 19.91
CA LYS A 115 -10.92 11.29 21.31
C LYS A 115 -10.56 12.48 22.20
N ASN A 116 -9.50 13.19 21.84
CA ASN A 116 -8.98 14.36 22.56
C ASN A 116 -9.38 15.67 21.87
N LYS A 117 -10.46 15.68 21.08
CA LYS A 117 -10.85 16.84 20.27
C LYS A 117 -11.10 18.13 21.07
N ASP A 118 -11.46 18.00 22.35
CA ASP A 118 -11.75 19.12 23.23
C ASP A 118 -10.48 19.66 23.95
N GLU A 119 -9.33 19.02 23.75
CA GLU A 119 -8.04 19.47 24.29
C GLU A 119 -7.42 20.59 23.43
N GLN A 120 -6.66 21.47 24.08
CA GLN A 120 -5.93 22.53 23.38
C GLN A 120 -4.86 21.91 22.47
N GLY A 121 -4.82 22.32 21.20
CA GLY A 121 -3.88 21.80 20.21
C GLY A 121 -4.42 20.64 19.37
N SER A 122 -5.62 20.13 19.67
CA SER A 122 -6.22 18.99 18.97
C SER A 122 -6.40 19.22 17.47
N LEU A 123 -6.70 20.46 17.07
CA LEU A 123 -6.83 20.87 15.68
C LEU A 123 -5.49 20.72 14.96
N GLU A 124 -4.43 21.30 15.51
CA GLU A 124 -3.08 21.24 14.96
C GLU A 124 -2.57 19.80 14.88
N ASP A 125 -2.84 19.00 15.91
CA ASP A 125 -2.52 17.58 15.94
C ASP A 125 -3.25 16.82 14.84
N SER A 126 -4.54 17.08 14.62
CA SER A 126 -5.31 16.44 13.55
C SER A 126 -4.73 16.79 12.18
N GLN A 127 -4.47 18.07 11.93
CA GLN A 127 -3.86 18.52 10.68
C GLN A 127 -2.45 17.93 10.50
N TRP A 128 -1.70 17.77 11.58
CA TRP A 128 -0.39 17.11 11.56
C TRP A 128 -0.53 15.64 11.15
N GLN A 129 -1.48 14.89 11.72
CA GLN A 129 -1.69 13.48 11.34
C GLN A 129 -2.09 13.31 9.87
N VAL A 130 -2.90 14.21 9.30
CA VAL A 130 -3.20 14.18 7.86
C VAL A 130 -1.93 14.33 7.01
N ARG A 131 -1.00 15.20 7.40
CA ARG A 131 0.30 15.37 6.71
C ARG A 131 1.18 14.13 6.85
N ARG A 132 1.16 13.47 8.01
CA ARG A 132 1.89 12.23 8.27
C ARG A 132 1.39 11.07 7.42
N LEU A 133 0.07 10.94 7.26
CA LEU A 133 -0.54 9.98 6.34
C LEU A 133 -0.09 10.25 4.90
N ARG A 134 -0.16 11.50 4.44
CA ARG A 134 0.31 11.89 3.09
C ARG A 134 1.76 11.48 2.83
N GLN A 135 2.64 11.77 3.78
CA GLN A 135 4.07 11.41 3.68
C GLN A 135 4.25 9.90 3.56
N THR A 136 3.51 9.13 4.36
CA THR A 136 3.59 7.67 4.32
C THR A 136 3.11 7.10 2.98
N CYS A 137 1.98 7.61 2.45
CA CYS A 137 1.50 7.26 1.12
C CYS A 137 2.54 7.56 0.04
N ALA A 138 3.13 8.77 0.07
CA ALA A 138 4.13 9.19 -0.91
C ALA A 138 5.41 8.31 -0.86
N LEU A 139 5.88 7.95 0.33
CA LEU A 139 7.05 7.09 0.50
C LEU A 139 6.77 5.66 0.01
N CYS A 140 5.58 5.12 0.27
CA CYS A 140 5.17 3.81 -0.23
C CYS A 140 5.04 3.79 -1.75
N HIS A 141 4.37 4.78 -2.33
CA HIS A 141 4.23 4.90 -3.79
C HIS A 141 5.59 5.05 -4.47
N LYS A 142 6.50 5.87 -3.93
CA LYS A 142 7.87 5.99 -4.45
C LYS A 142 8.62 4.66 -4.39
N HIS A 143 8.47 3.91 -3.30
CA HIS A 143 9.10 2.60 -3.12
C HIS A 143 8.60 1.57 -4.14
N LEU A 144 7.29 1.59 -4.42
CA LEU A 144 6.63 0.67 -5.35
C LEU A 144 6.65 1.15 -6.82
N GLY A 145 7.21 2.33 -7.10
CA GLY A 145 7.22 2.91 -8.45
C GLY A 145 5.83 3.36 -8.96
N ILE A 146 4.91 3.67 -8.05
CA ILE A 146 3.55 4.13 -8.36
C ILE A 146 3.56 5.65 -8.55
N HIS A 147 3.05 6.14 -9.68
CA HIS A 147 2.92 7.57 -9.97
C HIS A 147 1.52 8.06 -9.59
N ILE A 148 1.43 8.94 -8.59
CA ILE A 148 0.20 9.69 -8.31
C ILE A 148 0.15 10.85 -9.30
N TYR A 149 -0.93 10.98 -10.06
CA TYR A 149 -1.06 11.92 -11.18
C TYR A 149 -0.09 11.61 -12.34
N PRO A 150 -0.22 10.43 -12.95
CA PRO A 150 0.67 10.00 -14.04
C PRO A 150 0.70 10.98 -15.22
N GLN A 151 -0.33 11.78 -15.42
CA GLN A 151 -0.38 12.87 -16.40
C GLN A 151 0.72 13.93 -16.21
N LEU A 152 1.26 14.08 -15.00
CA LEU A 152 2.35 15.02 -14.70
C LEU A 152 3.74 14.46 -15.05
N TYR A 153 3.83 13.19 -15.46
CA TYR A 153 5.10 12.51 -15.73
C TYR A 153 5.23 12.13 -17.22
N PRO A 154 6.33 12.50 -17.90
CA PRO A 154 6.55 12.14 -19.30
C PRO A 154 6.47 10.62 -19.53
N GLY A 155 5.65 10.20 -20.49
CA GLY A 155 5.51 8.79 -20.89
C GLY A 155 4.65 7.92 -19.95
N LYS A 156 4.00 8.49 -18.94
CA LYS A 156 3.21 7.74 -17.94
C LYS A 156 1.70 7.79 -18.10
N LYS A 157 1.20 8.41 -19.17
CA LYS A 157 -0.24 8.63 -19.40
C LYS A 157 -1.10 7.36 -19.39
N ASN A 158 -0.53 6.21 -19.73
CA ASN A 158 -1.20 4.91 -19.69
C ASN A 158 -1.45 4.37 -18.26
N GLU A 159 -0.90 5.00 -17.22
CA GLU A 159 -1.11 4.64 -15.82
C GLU A 159 -2.32 5.39 -15.20
N LEU A 160 -3.06 6.18 -15.98
CA LEU A 160 -4.27 6.90 -15.54
C LEU A 160 -5.34 5.92 -15.03
N GLN A 161 -5.85 6.17 -13.82
CA GLN A 161 -6.99 5.42 -13.29
C GLN A 161 -8.32 5.93 -13.86
N PRO A 162 -9.37 5.07 -13.96
CA PRO A 162 -10.70 5.49 -14.38
C PRO A 162 -11.21 6.68 -13.55
N GLY A 163 -11.64 7.76 -14.22
CA GLY A 163 -12.13 8.98 -13.56
C GLY A 163 -11.06 10.05 -13.30
N GLN A 164 -9.79 9.82 -13.66
CA GLN A 164 -8.78 10.88 -13.68
C GLN A 164 -8.79 11.59 -15.05
N GLU A 165 -9.14 12.88 -15.05
CA GLU A 165 -9.00 13.73 -16.24
C GLU A 165 -7.55 14.25 -16.35
N GLU A 166 -7.10 14.46 -17.59
CA GLU A 166 -5.82 15.10 -17.87
C GLU A 166 -5.88 16.54 -17.36
N ILE A 167 -5.19 16.84 -16.27
CA ILE A 167 -5.02 18.24 -15.82
C ILE A 167 -4.08 18.88 -16.84
N PRO A 168 -4.52 19.91 -17.59
CA PRO A 168 -3.68 20.54 -18.59
C PRO A 168 -2.40 21.05 -17.90
N ALA A 169 -1.26 20.77 -18.53
CA ALA A 169 0.02 21.29 -18.04
C ALA A 169 -0.12 22.81 -17.79
N PRO A 170 0.39 23.34 -16.67
CA PRO A 170 0.45 24.77 -16.47
C PRO A 170 1.12 25.37 -17.70
N LYS A 171 0.48 26.35 -18.35
CA LYS A 171 1.12 27.08 -19.43
C LYS A 171 2.46 27.56 -18.90
N GLU A 172 3.55 27.22 -19.59
CA GLU A 172 4.87 27.71 -19.20
C GLU A 172 4.76 29.23 -19.01
N PRO A 173 5.14 29.76 -17.84
CA PRO A 173 5.19 31.20 -17.69
C PRO A 173 6.15 31.69 -18.78
N SER A 174 5.66 32.55 -19.66
CA SER A 174 6.50 33.24 -20.63
C SER A 174 7.44 34.12 -19.80
N VAL A 175 8.60 33.57 -19.46
CA VAL A 175 9.75 34.30 -18.92
C VAL A 175 10.03 35.42 -19.92
N PRO A 176 9.80 36.71 -19.57
CA PRO A 176 10.19 37.80 -20.47
C PRO A 176 11.69 37.63 -20.78
N LYS A 177 12.12 37.80 -22.03
CA LYS A 177 13.53 37.53 -22.41
C LYS A 177 14.54 38.53 -21.83
N ASP A 178 14.10 39.48 -21.00
CA ASP A 178 14.83 40.70 -20.70
C ASP A 178 15.00 40.97 -19.17
N TRP A 179 15.14 39.94 -18.34
CA TRP A 179 15.58 40.07 -16.93
C TRP A 179 16.89 39.33 -16.67
#